data_AF-A0A4U3MIA3-F1
#
_entry.id   AF-A0A4U3MIA3-F1
#
_cell.length_a   1.000
_cell.length_b   1.000
_cell.length_c   1.000
_cell.angle_alpha   90.00
_cell.angle_beta   90.00
_cell.angle_gamma   90.00
#
_symmetry.space_group_name_H-M   'P 1'
#
loop_
_entity.id
_entity.type
_entity.pdbx_description
1 polymer ?
#
loop_
_entity_poly.entity_id
_entity_poly.type
_entity_poly.pdbx_seq_one_letter_code
_entity_poly.pdbx_strand_id
1 'polypeptide(L)'
;MKTWENYKVDSINRLPGRAHFSSFPSKETALLNENKYTQAYKNLNGCWHFLFLEAPEYSPENFFATDFDTSQMDQITVPGNWQVQGYGKMHYSDLWYNFPINPPYVPTENPTGI
;
A
#
# COMPACT_ATOMS: atom_id res chain seq x y z
N MET A 1 -19.35 1.11 -11.11
CA MET A 1 -18.20 0.20 -11.19
C MET A 1 -17.12 0.76 -10.30
N LYS A 2 -16.55 -0.04 -9.40
CA LYS A 2 -15.48 0.41 -8.50
C LYS A 2 -14.21 0.70 -9.32
N THR A 3 -13.36 1.62 -8.88
CA THR A 3 -12.13 1.97 -9.62
C THR A 3 -11.24 0.75 -9.87
N TRP A 4 -11.12 -0.15 -8.88
CA TRP A 4 -10.34 -1.38 -8.99
C TRP A 4 -10.98 -2.50 -9.82
N GLU A 5 -12.22 -2.33 -10.28
CA GLU A 5 -12.88 -3.23 -11.25
C GLU A 5 -12.83 -2.68 -12.68
N ASN A 6 -12.25 -1.48 -12.87
CA ASN A 6 -12.15 -0.86 -14.19
C ASN A 6 -10.77 -1.10 -14.80
N TYR A 7 -10.64 -2.16 -15.59
CA TYR A 7 -9.39 -2.53 -16.27
C TYR A 7 -8.86 -1.49 -17.27
N LYS A 8 -9.64 -0.45 -17.62
CA LYS A 8 -9.19 0.67 -18.45
C LYS A 8 -8.49 1.77 -17.64
N VAL A 9 -8.58 1.72 -16.32
CA VAL A 9 -7.94 2.67 -15.39
C VAL A 9 -6.83 1.92 -14.66
N ASP A 10 -5.60 2.10 -15.11
CA ASP A 10 -4.41 1.54 -14.47
C ASP A 10 -3.80 2.50 -13.42
N SER A 11 -4.11 3.79 -13.52
CA SER A 11 -3.63 4.84 -12.62
C SER A 11 -4.43 6.13 -12.73
N ILE A 12 -4.39 6.96 -11.69
CA ILE A 12 -4.96 8.31 -11.66
C ILE A 12 -3.86 9.25 -11.14
N ASN A 13 -3.51 10.29 -11.92
CA ASN A 13 -2.51 11.31 -11.57
C ASN A 13 -1.11 10.79 -11.19
N ARG A 14 -0.76 9.56 -11.57
CA ARG A 14 0.58 9.00 -11.39
C ARG A 14 1.55 9.66 -12.38
N LEU A 15 2.74 10.02 -11.90
CA LEU A 15 3.81 10.53 -12.77
C LEU A 15 4.21 9.48 -13.83
N PRO A 16 4.63 9.91 -15.04
CA PRO A 16 5.08 8.99 -16.07
C PRO A 16 6.31 8.19 -15.62
N GLY A 17 6.43 6.95 -16.12
CA GLY A 17 7.58 6.09 -15.85
C GLY A 17 8.89 6.74 -16.32
N ARG A 18 9.93 6.63 -15.49
CA ARG A 18 11.27 7.19 -15.73
C ARG A 18 12.33 6.38 -14.99
N ALA A 19 13.59 6.53 -15.39
CA ALA A 19 14.71 5.97 -14.64
C ALA A 19 14.73 6.52 -13.20
N HIS A 20 15.01 5.65 -12.24
CA HIS A 20 15.22 6.05 -10.86
C HIS A 20 16.55 6.80 -10.73
N PHE A 21 16.55 7.91 -10.00
CA PHE A 21 17.77 8.60 -9.62
C PHE A 21 17.57 9.30 -8.28
N SER A 22 18.67 9.47 -7.58
CA SER A 22 18.74 10.24 -6.34
C SER A 22 19.69 11.41 -6.54
N SER A 23 19.33 12.57 -5.99
CA SER A 23 20.19 13.75 -6.02
C SER A 23 21.13 13.70 -4.83
N PHE A 24 22.42 13.89 -5.08
CA PHE A 24 23.45 13.93 -4.05
C PHE A 24 24.14 15.29 -4.08
N PRO A 25 24.57 15.84 -2.92
CA PRO A 25 25.23 17.13 -2.87
C PRO A 25 26.64 17.11 -3.47
N SER A 26 27.29 15.96 -3.55
CA SER A 26 28.64 15.82 -4.13
C SER A 26 28.86 14.46 -4.77
N LYS A 27 29.88 14.35 -5.64
CA LYS A 27 30.27 13.09 -6.27
C LYS A 27 30.69 12.04 -5.24
N GLU A 28 31.38 12.46 -4.18
CA GLU A 28 31.86 11.57 -3.11
C GLU A 28 30.69 10.92 -2.39
N THR A 29 29.68 11.70 -2.02
CA THR A 29 28.45 11.17 -1.41
C THR A 29 27.63 10.28 -2.36
N ALA A 30 27.63 10.62 -3.66
CA ALA A 30 26.98 9.79 -4.68
C ALA A 30 27.66 8.41 -4.82
N LEU A 31 28.98 8.34 -4.71
CA LEU A 31 29.74 7.09 -4.78
C LEU A 31 29.50 6.17 -3.58
N LEU A 32 29.13 6.72 -2.42
CA LEU A 32 28.71 5.91 -1.25
C LEU A 32 27.36 5.21 -1.48
N ASN A 33 26.51 5.78 -2.35
CA ASN A 33 25.24 5.21 -2.77
C ASN A 33 24.30 4.84 -1.61
N GLU A 34 24.23 5.69 -0.57
CA GLU A 34 23.31 5.51 0.55
C GLU A 34 22.22 6.60 0.55
N ASN A 35 20.95 6.19 0.73
CA ASN A 35 19.79 7.09 0.73
C ASN A 35 19.91 8.24 1.76
N LYS A 36 20.60 8.01 2.89
CA LYS A 36 20.78 9.03 3.94
C LYS A 36 21.59 10.25 3.49
N TYR A 37 22.36 10.14 2.40
CA TYR A 37 23.15 11.23 1.83
C TYR A 37 22.45 11.93 0.66
N THR A 38 21.25 11.49 0.30
CA THR A 38 20.49 12.11 -0.78
C THR A 38 19.86 13.43 -0.30
N GLN A 39 19.82 14.41 -1.20
CA GLN A 39 19.16 15.68 -0.94
C GLN A 39 17.65 15.48 -0.85
N ALA A 40 17.03 16.11 0.14
CA ALA A 40 15.57 16.12 0.32
C ALA A 40 14.90 14.74 0.43
N TYR A 41 15.56 13.79 1.10
CA TYR A 41 15.00 12.47 1.39
C TYR A 41 14.41 12.37 2.79
N LYS A 42 13.25 11.70 2.89
CA LYS A 42 12.61 11.33 4.15
C LYS A 42 12.18 9.88 4.08
N ASN A 43 12.69 9.05 4.99
CA ASN A 43 12.20 7.69 5.16
C ASN A 43 10.86 7.70 5.91
N LEU A 44 9.88 6.93 5.42
CA LEU A 44 8.57 6.75 6.04
C LEU A 44 8.33 5.31 6.53
N ASN A 45 9.34 4.44 6.46
CA ASN A 45 9.31 3.12 7.07
C ASN A 45 9.20 3.25 8.59
N GLY A 46 8.55 2.28 9.23
CA GLY A 46 8.36 2.27 10.67
C GLY A 46 6.99 1.73 11.06
N CYS A 47 6.51 2.21 12.19
CA CYS A 47 5.21 1.82 12.73
C CYS A 47 4.10 2.76 12.24
N TRP A 48 3.02 2.19 11.73
CA TRP A 48 1.84 2.91 11.24
C TRP A 48 0.61 2.46 12.02
N HIS A 49 -0.34 3.37 12.25
CA HIS A 49 -1.69 2.96 12.68
C HIS A 49 -2.34 2.20 11.53
N PHE A 50 -3.02 1.11 11.85
CA PHE A 50 -3.54 0.18 10.87
C PHE A 50 -4.92 -0.34 11.26
N LEU A 51 -5.83 -0.37 10.31
CA LEU A 51 -7.15 -0.97 10.47
C LEU A 51 -7.37 -2.02 9.38
N PHE A 52 -7.63 -3.25 9.80
CA PHE A 52 -7.96 -4.36 8.92
C PHE A 52 -9.48 -4.55 8.84
N LEU A 53 -10.00 -4.67 7.62
CA LEU A 53 -11.42 -4.79 7.32
C LEU A 53 -11.67 -5.97 6.39
N GLU A 54 -12.83 -6.62 6.51
CA GLU A 54 -13.21 -7.75 5.64
C GLU A 54 -13.59 -7.30 4.22
N ALA A 55 -14.02 -6.05 4.06
CA ALA A 55 -14.42 -5.46 2.79
C ALA A 55 -14.16 -3.93 2.79
N PRO A 56 -13.90 -3.31 1.63
CA PRO A 56 -13.68 -1.87 1.54
C PRO A 56 -14.94 -1.07 1.93
N GLU A 57 -16.14 -1.65 1.78
CA GLU A 57 -17.42 -1.07 2.20
C GLU A 57 -17.52 -0.84 3.72
N TYR A 58 -16.67 -1.49 4.52
CA TYR A 58 -16.63 -1.31 5.97
C TYR A 58 -15.66 -0.22 6.42
N SER A 59 -15.07 0.53 5.48
CA SER A 59 -14.19 1.65 5.79
C SER A 59 -14.96 2.72 6.57
N PRO A 60 -14.45 3.20 7.72
CA PRO A 60 -15.07 4.30 8.46
C PRO A 60 -15.23 5.53 7.57
N GLU A 61 -16.34 6.25 7.68
CA GLU A 61 -16.51 7.49 6.93
C GLU A 61 -15.40 8.49 7.30
N ASN A 62 -14.83 9.15 6.28
CA ASN A 62 -13.79 10.16 6.44
C ASN A 62 -12.50 9.68 7.15
N PHE A 63 -12.15 8.39 7.07
CA PHE A 63 -10.90 7.85 7.64
C PHE A 63 -9.61 8.56 7.14
N PHE A 64 -9.69 9.24 5.99
CA PHE A 64 -8.59 10.01 5.39
C PHE A 64 -8.48 11.45 5.93
N ALA A 65 -9.42 11.89 6.77
CA ALA A 65 -9.40 13.22 7.36
C ALA A 65 -8.25 13.36 8.36
N THR A 66 -7.65 14.55 8.43
CA THR A 66 -6.47 14.81 9.28
C THR A 66 -6.75 14.72 10.77
N ASP A 67 -8.02 14.84 11.15
CA ASP A 67 -8.55 14.81 12.51
C ASP A 67 -9.30 13.50 12.84
N PHE A 68 -9.20 12.48 11.97
CA PHE A 68 -9.75 11.16 12.26
C PHE A 68 -9.05 10.54 13.48
N ASP A 69 -9.82 10.05 14.44
CA ASP A 69 -9.27 9.43 15.65
C ASP A 69 -8.74 8.02 15.36
N THR A 70 -7.42 7.87 15.42
CA THR A 70 -6.73 6.59 15.22
C THR A 70 -6.39 5.89 16.53
N SER A 71 -6.84 6.39 17.68
CA SER A 71 -6.44 5.87 19.01
C SER A 71 -6.83 4.42 19.27
N GLN A 72 -7.85 3.91 18.57
CA GLN A 72 -8.32 2.53 18.66
C GLN A 72 -7.81 1.63 17.53
N MET A 73 -7.00 2.16 16.61
CA MET A 73 -6.39 1.38 15.54
C MET A 73 -5.19 0.59 16.06
N ASP A 74 -4.96 -0.56 15.46
CA ASP A 74 -3.77 -1.35 15.74
C ASP A 74 -2.51 -0.66 15.19
N GLN A 75 -1.35 -1.26 15.44
CA GLN A 75 -0.08 -0.84 14.90
C GLN A 75 0.52 -1.91 13.99
N ILE A 76 1.06 -1.51 12.84
CA ILE A 76 1.72 -2.39 11.87
C ILE A 76 3.10 -1.88 11.48
N THR A 77 4.04 -2.79 11.20
CA THR A 77 5.37 -2.45 10.68
C THR A 77 5.35 -2.38 9.16
N VAL A 78 5.87 -1.27 8.62
CA VAL A 78 5.98 -1.00 7.18
C VAL A 78 7.46 -0.84 6.78
N PRO A 79 7.95 -1.54 5.74
CA PRO A 79 7.22 -2.48 4.88
C PRO A 79 7.06 -3.87 5.52
N GLY A 80 5.96 -4.54 5.19
CA GLY A 80 5.69 -5.92 5.61
C GLY A 80 4.34 -6.39 5.08
N ASN A 81 4.17 -7.69 4.84
CA ASN A 81 2.86 -8.25 4.50
C ASN A 81 2.01 -8.31 5.78
N TRP A 82 0.75 -7.89 5.74
CA TRP A 82 -0.09 -7.90 6.95
C TRP A 82 -0.42 -9.32 7.43
N GLN A 83 -0.40 -10.32 6.55
CA GLN A 83 -0.65 -11.72 6.91
C GLN A 83 0.41 -12.31 7.85
N VAL A 84 1.65 -11.85 7.73
CA VAL A 84 2.72 -12.27 8.65
C VAL A 84 2.72 -11.48 9.96
N GLN A 85 1.82 -10.49 10.06
CA GLN A 85 1.63 -9.63 11.24
C GLN A 85 0.30 -9.90 11.94
N GLY A 86 -0.41 -10.98 11.57
CA GLY A 86 -1.61 -11.46 12.28
C GLY A 86 -2.95 -11.15 11.59
N TYR A 87 -2.95 -10.50 10.42
CA TYR A 87 -4.18 -10.07 9.76
C TYR A 87 -4.57 -10.94 8.56
N GLY A 88 -5.85 -11.28 8.43
CA GLY A 88 -6.34 -12.08 7.30
C GLY A 88 -5.74 -13.49 7.22
N LYS A 89 -5.69 -14.05 6.02
CA LYS A 89 -5.21 -15.41 5.76
C LYS A 89 -4.17 -15.41 4.65
N MET A 90 -3.13 -16.23 4.82
CA MET A 90 -2.21 -16.54 3.72
C MET A 90 -2.88 -17.53 2.77
N HIS A 91 -2.65 -17.34 1.47
CA HIS A 91 -3.16 -18.25 0.45
C HIS A 91 -2.01 -18.68 -0.45
N TYR A 92 -2.06 -19.94 -0.88
CA TYR A 92 -1.19 -20.49 -1.92
C TYR A 92 -2.08 -21.27 -2.88
N SER A 93 -1.92 -21.00 -4.16
CA SER A 93 -2.58 -21.75 -5.23
C SER A 93 -1.61 -21.86 -6.39
N ASP A 94 -1.67 -23.00 -7.09
CA ASP A 94 -0.85 -23.30 -8.25
C ASP A 94 -1.51 -22.77 -9.55
N LEU A 95 -2.71 -23.27 -9.87
CA LEU A 95 -3.38 -23.00 -11.15
C LEU A 95 -4.60 -22.06 -11.06
N TRP A 96 -5.43 -22.21 -10.02
CA TRP A 96 -6.72 -21.53 -9.94
C TRP A 96 -6.64 -20.25 -9.11
N TYR A 97 -7.43 -19.24 -9.48
CA TYR A 97 -7.64 -18.08 -8.64
C TYR A 97 -8.25 -18.50 -7.30
N ASN A 98 -7.85 -17.84 -6.21
CA ASN A 98 -8.43 -18.05 -4.88
C ASN A 98 -9.84 -17.42 -4.74
N PHE A 99 -10.40 -16.92 -5.85
CA PHE A 99 -11.70 -16.27 -5.91
C PHE A 99 -12.40 -16.58 -7.25
N PRO A 100 -13.73 -16.40 -7.34
CA PRO A 100 -14.50 -16.68 -8.56
C PRO A 100 -13.99 -15.93 -9.79
N ILE A 101 -13.89 -16.63 -10.92
CA ILE A 101 -13.44 -16.05 -12.19
C ILE A 101 -14.64 -15.40 -12.89
N ASN A 102 -14.80 -14.08 -12.70
CA ASN A 102 -15.84 -13.29 -13.36
C ASN A 102 -15.32 -11.90 -13.79
N PRO A 103 -14.41 -11.80 -14.79
CA PRO A 103 -13.83 -10.52 -15.16
C PRO A 103 -14.88 -9.50 -15.66
N PRO A 104 -14.75 -8.20 -15.29
CA PRO A 104 -13.67 -7.59 -14.53
C PRO A 104 -13.95 -7.51 -13.01
N TYR A 105 -14.94 -8.25 -12.52
CA TYR A 105 -15.42 -8.18 -11.15
C TYR A 105 -14.53 -8.96 -10.18
N VAL A 106 -14.43 -8.44 -8.96
CA VAL A 106 -13.75 -9.08 -7.81
C VAL A 106 -14.77 -9.36 -6.70
N PRO A 107 -14.46 -10.22 -5.71
CA PRO A 107 -15.36 -10.44 -4.58
C PRO A 107 -15.68 -9.15 -3.83
N THR A 108 -16.90 -9.07 -3.28
CA THR A 108 -17.30 -8.00 -2.36
C THR A 108 -16.52 -8.08 -1.05
N GLU A 109 -16.41 -9.28 -0.47
CA GLU A 109 -15.55 -9.57 0.68
C GLU A 109 -14.09 -9.60 0.20
N ASN A 110 -13.47 -8.42 0.19
CA ASN A 110 -12.09 -8.22 -0.22
C ASN A 110 -11.30 -7.56 0.91
N PRO A 111 -10.45 -8.33 1.62
CA PRO A 111 -9.66 -7.84 2.75
C PRO A 111 -8.96 -6.52 2.45
N THR A 112 -9.23 -5.50 3.26
CA THR A 112 -8.80 -4.12 3.05
C THR A 112 -8.00 -3.64 4.26
N GLY A 113 -6.87 -2.98 4.01
CA GLY A 113 -6.07 -2.32 5.03
C GLY A 113 -6.14 -0.80 4.86
N ILE A 114 -6.42 -0.09 5.95
CA ILE A 114 -6.32 1.36 6.06
C ILE A 114 -5.10 1.71 6.91
#